data_AF-A5TVB4-F1
#
_entry.id   AF-A5TVB4-F1
#
_cell.length_a   1.000
_cell.length_b   1.000
_cell.length_c   1.000
_cell.angle_alpha   90.00
_cell.angle_beta   90.00
_cell.angle_gamma   90.00
#
_symmetry.space_group_name_H-M   'P 1'
#
loop_
_entity.id
_entity.type
_entity.pdbx_description
1 polymer ?
#
loop_
_entity_poly.entity_id
_entity_poly.type
_entity_poly.pdbx_seq_one_letter_code
_entity_poly.pdbx_strand_id
1 'polypeptide(L)'
;MKKILLLLLSLLILACTNMDTSTDESKEAQISRLLKEADKKKEETAEVEKTVVTDNGEEVTEEEVAVQNKKSHKGMTRGEIMEYEMTRVSDEMNAIQADVQQYQEKKAQLKAYQEKLQKLEELNNAGIK
;
A
#
# COMPACT_ATOMS: atom_id res chain seq x y z
N MET A 1 -29.42 6.61 19.43
CA MET A 1 -28.76 5.66 20.35
C MET A 1 -29.13 4.19 20.10
N LYS A 2 -30.40 3.82 19.94
CA LYS A 2 -30.82 2.41 19.70
C LYS A 2 -30.17 1.74 18.47
N LYS A 3 -29.96 2.48 17.38
CA LYS A 3 -29.32 1.97 16.14
C LYS A 3 -27.83 1.64 16.30
N ILE A 4 -27.10 2.43 17.08
CA ILE A 4 -25.67 2.19 17.37
C ILE A 4 -25.53 0.98 18.28
N LEU A 5 -26.41 0.83 19.26
CA LEU A 5 -26.43 -0.34 20.15
C LEU A 5 -26.71 -1.64 19.37
N LEU A 6 -27.64 -1.60 18.42
CA LEU A 6 -27.95 -2.73 17.54
C LEU A 6 -26.75 -3.14 16.67
N LEU A 7 -26.01 -2.14 16.17
CA LEU A 7 -24.81 -2.34 15.35
C LEU A 7 -23.66 -2.95 16.17
N LEU A 8 -23.50 -2.54 17.43
CA LEU A 8 -22.52 -3.12 18.34
C LEU A 8 -22.87 -4.57 18.73
N LEU A 9 -24.15 -4.88 18.94
CA LEU A 9 -24.58 -6.27 19.19
C LEU A 9 -24.33 -7.18 17.97
N SER A 10 -24.56 -6.69 16.76
CA SER A 10 -24.29 -7.49 15.55
C SER A 10 -22.80 -7.74 15.34
N LEU A 11 -21.93 -6.77 15.67
CA LEU A 11 -20.48 -6.96 15.64
C LEU A 11 -20.01 -7.96 16.71
N LEU A 12 -20.62 -7.96 17.89
CA LEU A 12 -20.28 -8.89 18.97
C LEU A 12 -20.65 -10.34 18.61
N ILE A 13 -21.82 -10.56 17.98
CA ILE A 13 -22.20 -11.91 17.52
C ILE A 13 -21.27 -12.39 16.41
N LEU A 14 -20.85 -11.52 15.48
CA LEU A 14 -19.88 -11.85 14.44
C LEU A 14 -18.50 -12.23 15.01
N ALA A 15 -18.10 -11.62 16.13
CA ALA A 15 -16.88 -11.99 16.85
C ALA A 15 -16.99 -13.34 17.56
N CYS A 16 -18.17 -13.69 18.09
CA CYS A 16 -18.42 -14.95 18.81
C CYS A 16 -18.61 -16.16 17.86
N THR A 17 -19.03 -15.97 16.62
CA THR A 17 -19.24 -17.08 15.66
C THR A 17 -17.95 -17.59 15.01
N ASN A 18 -16.80 -16.98 15.27
CA ASN A 18 -15.50 -17.47 14.80
C ASN A 18 -14.82 -18.42 15.79
N MET A 19 -15.48 -18.79 16.89
CA MET A 19 -14.86 -19.64 17.93
C MET A 19 -15.12 -21.14 17.83
N ASP A 20 -16.05 -21.65 17.02
CA ASP A 20 -16.34 -23.10 17.05
C ASP A 20 -16.91 -23.69 15.75
N THR A 21 -16.21 -23.56 14.63
CA THR A 21 -16.42 -24.47 13.48
C THR A 21 -15.12 -24.75 12.72
N SER A 22 -14.21 -25.51 13.31
CA SER A 22 -13.31 -26.35 12.51
C SER A 22 -12.73 -27.43 13.41
N THR A 23 -13.01 -28.67 13.02
CA THR A 23 -12.20 -29.89 13.17
C THR A 23 -10.91 -29.72 13.98
N ASP A 24 -10.73 -30.62 14.95
CA ASP A 24 -9.58 -30.86 15.83
C ASP A 24 -8.21 -30.89 15.08
N GLU A 25 -7.80 -29.76 14.53
CA GLU A 25 -6.45 -29.52 14.03
C GLU A 25 -5.68 -28.90 15.19
N SER A 26 -4.74 -29.67 15.75
CA SER A 26 -3.78 -29.20 16.73
C SER A 26 -3.20 -27.85 16.29
N LYS A 27 -2.95 -26.95 17.24
CA LYS A 27 -2.31 -25.64 17.00
C LYS A 27 -1.03 -25.77 16.15
N GLU A 28 -0.34 -26.90 16.28
CA GLU A 28 0.86 -27.23 15.52
C GLU A 28 0.59 -27.48 14.02
N ALA A 29 -0.54 -28.10 13.70
CA ALA A 29 -0.99 -28.31 12.32
C ALA A 29 -1.40 -26.98 11.68
N GLN A 30 -2.09 -26.11 12.44
CA GLN A 30 -2.46 -24.77 11.97
C GLN A 30 -1.23 -23.90 11.67
N ILE A 31 -0.23 -23.91 12.56
CA ILE A 31 1.03 -23.17 12.37
C ILE A 31 1.78 -23.72 11.14
N SER A 32 1.88 -25.04 11.00
CA SER A 32 2.55 -25.67 9.86
C SER A 32 1.90 -25.29 8.52
N ARG A 33 0.57 -25.18 8.50
CA ARG A 33 -0.19 -24.78 7.32
C ARG A 33 0.02 -23.30 6.97
N LEU A 34 -0.01 -22.42 7.98
CA LEU A 34 0.25 -20.99 7.81
C LEU A 34 1.67 -20.72 7.31
N LEU A 35 2.68 -21.44 7.83
CA LEU A 35 4.07 -21.34 7.36
C LEU A 35 4.18 -21.77 5.90
N LYS A 36 3.58 -22.91 5.53
CA LYS A 36 3.57 -23.42 4.16
C LYS A 36 2.87 -22.47 3.17
N GLU A 37 1.79 -21.83 3.61
CA GLU A 37 1.07 -20.84 2.80
C GLU A 37 1.85 -19.53 2.66
N ALA A 38 2.57 -19.10 3.70
CA ALA A 38 3.48 -17.96 3.64
C ALA A 38 4.67 -18.20 2.70
N ASP A 39 5.28 -19.40 2.75
CA ASP A 39 6.37 -19.78 1.86
C ASP A 39 5.92 -19.84 0.40
N LYS A 40 4.73 -20.40 0.14
CA LYS A 40 4.13 -20.42 -1.20
C LYS A 40 3.86 -19.02 -1.74
N LYS A 41 3.35 -18.12 -0.90
CA LYS A 41 3.08 -16.73 -1.30
C LYS A 41 4.37 -15.95 -1.59
N LYS A 42 5.47 -16.29 -0.91
CA LYS A 42 6.79 -15.69 -1.15
C LYS A 42 7.36 -16.10 -2.51
N GLU A 43 7.15 -17.35 -2.94
CA GLU A 43 7.45 -17.81 -4.31
C GLU A 43 6.56 -17.09 -5.34
N GLU A 44 5.25 -16.97 -5.07
CA GLU A 44 4.30 -16.35 -5.99
C GLU A 44 4.51 -14.83 -6.17
N THR A 45 5.05 -14.14 -5.16
CA THR A 45 5.40 -12.71 -5.25
C THR A 45 6.73 -12.43 -5.97
N ALA A 46 7.53 -13.46 -6.27
CA ALA A 46 8.82 -13.27 -6.97
C ALA A 46 8.65 -13.09 -8.49
N GLU A 47 7.49 -13.44 -9.06
CA GLU A 47 7.25 -13.44 -10.52
C GLU A 47 6.15 -12.47 -10.98
N VAL A 48 5.67 -11.54 -10.16
CA VAL A 48 4.70 -10.54 -10.62
C VAL A 48 5.42 -9.32 -11.18
N GLU A 49 5.90 -9.45 -12.42
CA GLU A 49 6.22 -8.32 -13.27
C GLU A 49 4.91 -7.59 -13.59
N LYS A 50 4.59 -6.57 -12.78
CA LYS A 50 3.33 -5.85 -12.84
C LYS A 50 3.36 -4.84 -13.99
N THR A 51 3.08 -5.29 -15.21
CA THR A 51 2.74 -4.39 -16.32
C THR A 51 1.29 -3.92 -16.15
N VAL A 52 1.09 -2.66 -15.78
CA VAL A 52 -0.23 -2.01 -15.84
C VAL A 52 -0.31 -1.25 -17.16
N VAL A 53 -1.00 -1.83 -18.13
CA VAL A 53 -1.38 -1.12 -19.35
C VAL A 53 -2.61 -0.26 -19.03
N THR A 54 -2.47 1.06 -19.04
CA THR A 54 -3.60 2.00 -19.02
C THR A 54 -4.20 2.16 -20.42
N ASP A 55 -5.52 2.31 -20.50
CA ASP A 55 -6.38 2.29 -21.71
C ASP A 55 -6.02 3.28 -22.85
N ASN A 56 -5.00 4.13 -22.68
CA ASN A 56 -4.58 5.14 -23.67
C ASN A 56 -3.21 4.88 -24.31
N GLY A 57 -2.57 3.74 -24.03
CA GLY A 57 -1.30 3.37 -24.70
C GLY A 57 -0.08 4.24 -24.35
N GLU A 58 -0.19 5.09 -23.34
CA GLU A 58 0.95 5.83 -22.79
C GLU A 58 1.61 4.97 -21.71
N GLU A 59 2.83 4.52 -21.99
CA GLU A 59 3.67 3.74 -21.09
C GLU A 59 4.21 4.68 -20.00
N VAL A 60 3.45 4.83 -18.91
CA VAL A 60 3.94 5.49 -17.71
C VAL A 60 4.86 4.49 -17.01
N THR A 61 6.16 4.65 -17.20
CA THR A 61 7.16 3.99 -16.35
C THR A 61 7.03 4.59 -14.95
N GLU A 62 6.33 3.89 -14.06
CA GLU A 62 6.50 4.12 -12.63
C GLU A 62 7.98 3.90 -12.34
N GLU A 63 8.68 4.98 -12.00
CA GLU A 63 10.07 4.95 -11.58
C GLU A 63 10.17 3.90 -10.47
N GLU A 64 10.85 2.80 -10.78
CA GLU A 64 10.94 1.63 -9.92
C GLU A 64 11.48 2.11 -8.56
N VAL A 65 10.61 2.15 -7.55
CA VAL A 65 11.03 2.42 -6.17
C VAL A 65 11.93 1.24 -5.81
N ALA A 66 13.23 1.46 -5.95
CA ALA A 66 14.26 0.46 -5.77
C ALA A 66 13.98 -0.29 -4.47
N VAL A 67 13.50 -1.53 -4.59
CA VAL A 67 13.26 -2.41 -3.46
C VAL A 67 14.61 -2.57 -2.79
N GLN A 68 14.83 -1.88 -1.67
CA GLN A 68 16.10 -1.93 -0.97
C GLN A 68 16.46 -3.39 -0.73
N ASN A 69 17.62 -3.81 -1.25
CA ASN A 69 18.06 -5.19 -1.20
C ASN A 69 18.14 -5.62 0.28
N LYS A 70 17.17 -6.41 0.74
CA LYS A 70 17.03 -6.74 2.15
C LYS A 70 18.24 -7.56 2.60
N LYS A 71 18.97 -7.04 3.57
CA LYS A 71 20.09 -7.75 4.20
C LYS A 71 19.58 -9.08 4.77
N SER A 72 20.34 -10.16 4.55
CA SER A 72 20.02 -11.45 5.17
C SER A 72 20.10 -11.36 6.69
N HIS A 73 19.10 -11.93 7.38
CA HIS A 73 19.09 -12.08 8.84
C HIS A 73 19.93 -13.27 9.34
N LYS A 74 20.61 -13.98 8.45
CA LYS A 74 21.39 -15.17 8.83
C LYS A 74 22.48 -14.79 9.83
N GLY A 75 22.47 -15.43 10.99
CA GLY A 75 23.44 -15.22 12.07
C GLY A 75 23.13 -14.02 12.97
N MET A 76 22.02 -13.31 12.76
CA MET A 76 21.58 -12.23 13.64
C MET A 76 20.72 -12.77 14.79
N THR A 77 20.84 -12.14 15.94
CA THR A 77 19.94 -12.34 17.08
C THR A 77 18.60 -11.65 16.83
N ARG A 78 17.59 -12.04 17.60
CA ARG A 78 16.24 -11.45 17.48
C ARG A 78 16.22 -9.94 17.75
N GLY A 79 17.07 -9.45 18.67
CA GLY A 79 17.19 -8.02 18.97
C GLY A 79 17.78 -7.23 17.81
N GLU A 80 18.84 -7.74 17.19
CA GLU A 80 19.49 -7.12 16.03
C GLU A 80 18.57 -7.08 14.81
N ILE A 81 17.79 -8.15 14.58
CA ILE A 81 16.80 -8.19 13.50
C ILE A 81 15.74 -7.09 13.73
N MET A 82 15.26 -6.95 14.97
CA MET A 82 14.23 -5.97 15.30
C MET A 82 14.73 -4.54 15.09
N GLU A 83 15.95 -4.23 15.51
CA GLU A 83 16.56 -2.91 15.32
C GLU A 83 16.79 -2.59 13.84
N TYR A 84 17.30 -3.56 13.07
CA TYR A 84 17.46 -3.42 11.62
C TYR A 84 16.13 -3.16 10.93
N GLU A 85 15.10 -3.96 11.21
CA GLU A 85 13.79 -3.81 10.57
C GLU A 85 13.07 -2.53 10.98
N MET A 86 13.19 -2.09 12.25
CA MET A 86 12.66 -0.78 12.65
C MET A 86 13.32 0.36 11.87
N THR A 87 14.64 0.33 11.73
CA THR A 87 15.38 1.35 10.99
C THR A 87 14.98 1.35 9.53
N ARG A 88 14.95 0.17 8.88
CA ARG A 88 14.55 0.03 7.48
C ARG A 88 13.15 0.57 7.22
N VAL A 89 12.18 0.20 8.06
CA VAL A 89 10.79 0.68 7.91
C VAL A 89 10.71 2.19 8.14
N SER A 90 11.48 2.73 9.09
CA SER A 90 11.54 4.18 9.31
C SER A 90 12.10 4.92 8.09
N ASP A 91 13.15 4.39 7.47
CA ASP A 91 13.74 4.98 6.27
C ASP A 91 12.78 4.92 5.07
N GLU A 92 12.08 3.79 4.88
CA GLU A 92 11.03 3.63 3.86
C GLU A 92 9.88 4.63 4.10
N MET A 93 9.45 4.82 5.34
CA MET A 93 8.42 5.82 5.69
C MET A 93 8.88 7.24 5.37
N ASN A 94 10.13 7.58 5.67
CA ASN A 94 10.69 8.90 5.39
C ASN A 94 10.77 9.16 3.87
N ALA A 95 11.18 8.16 3.08
CA ALA A 95 11.19 8.26 1.63
C ALA A 95 9.78 8.49 1.06
N ILE A 96 8.80 7.69 1.49
CA ILE A 96 7.40 7.85 1.09
C ILE A 96 6.87 9.25 1.45
N GLN A 97 7.25 9.78 2.62
CA GLN A 97 6.83 11.12 3.03
C GLN A 97 7.38 12.20 2.10
N ALA A 98 8.64 12.07 1.65
CA ALA A 98 9.23 12.98 0.68
C ALA A 98 8.49 12.92 -0.67
N ASP A 99 8.16 11.71 -1.15
CA ASP A 99 7.42 11.53 -2.40
C ASP A 99 6.02 12.15 -2.33
N VAL A 100 5.32 11.97 -1.21
CA VAL A 100 4.01 12.60 -0.98
C VAL A 100 4.13 14.12 -1.03
N GLN A 101 5.16 14.71 -0.42
CA GLN A 101 5.39 16.16 -0.48
C GLN A 101 5.60 16.64 -1.92
N GLN A 102 6.49 15.97 -2.67
CA GLN A 102 6.73 16.30 -4.08
C GLN A 102 5.46 16.18 -4.92
N TYR A 103 4.64 15.15 -4.68
CA TYR A 103 3.37 14.99 -5.38
C TYR A 103 2.40 16.17 -5.11
N GLN A 104 2.30 16.62 -3.85
CA GLN A 104 1.47 17.79 -3.51
C GLN A 104 1.96 19.07 -4.18
N GLU A 105 3.28 19.28 -4.26
CA GLU A 105 3.88 20.43 -4.94
C GLU A 105 3.58 20.42 -6.44
N LYS A 106 3.81 19.27 -7.11
CA LYS A 106 3.49 19.10 -8.54
C LYS A 106 2.01 19.31 -8.80
N LYS A 107 1.12 18.82 -7.92
CA LYS A 107 -0.32 19.03 -8.01
C LYS A 107 -0.70 20.52 -7.91
N ALA A 108 -0.07 21.27 -7.01
CA ALA A 108 -0.29 22.71 -6.89
C ALA A 108 0.18 23.46 -8.15
N GLN A 109 1.33 23.09 -8.69
CA GLN A 109 1.85 23.66 -9.94
C GLN A 109 0.92 23.38 -11.13
N LEU A 110 0.42 22.15 -11.26
CA LEU A 110 -0.53 21.78 -12.30
C LEU A 110 -1.79 22.66 -12.25
N LYS A 111 -2.34 22.86 -11.06
CA LYS A 111 -3.51 23.73 -10.87
C LYS A 111 -3.22 25.17 -11.31
N ALA A 112 -2.06 25.70 -10.95
CA ALA A 112 -1.65 27.05 -11.36
C ALA A 112 -1.51 27.18 -12.90
N TYR A 113 -1.02 26.13 -13.59
CA TYR A 113 -0.97 26.11 -15.05
C TYR A 113 -2.36 26.04 -15.69
N GLN A 114 -3.27 25.23 -15.13
CA GLN A 114 -4.66 25.16 -15.59
C GLN A 114 -5.36 26.52 -15.51
N GLU A 115 -5.19 27.25 -14.39
CA GLU A 115 -5.75 28.59 -14.24
C GLU A 115 -5.18 29.60 -15.23
N LYS A 116 -3.88 29.51 -15.56
CA LYS A 116 -3.25 30.35 -16.58
C LYS A 116 -3.77 30.05 -17.98
N LEU A 117 -3.92 28.78 -18.33
CA LEU A 117 -4.47 28.34 -19.62
C LEU A 117 -5.91 28.85 -19.79
N GLN A 118 -6.75 28.71 -18.77
CA GLN A 118 -8.12 29.21 -18.80
C GLN A 118 -8.17 30.73 -19.04
N LYS A 119 -7.34 31.52 -18.35
CA LYS A 119 -7.28 32.98 -18.57
C LYS A 119 -6.84 33.34 -19.98
N LEU A 120 -5.88 32.62 -20.54
CA LEU A 120 -5.44 32.82 -21.93
C LEU A 120 -6.55 32.51 -22.93
N GLU A 121 -7.31 31.43 -22.69
CA GLU A 121 -8.47 31.08 -23.50
C GLU A 121 -9.57 32.16 -23.44
N GLU A 122 -9.88 32.66 -22.25
CA GLU A 122 -10.83 33.77 -22.06
C GLU A 122 -10.40 35.04 -22.80
N LEU A 123 -9.11 35.42 -22.71
CA LEU A 123 -8.56 36.58 -23.42
C LEU A 123 -8.60 36.40 -24.94
N ASN A 124 -8.24 35.22 -25.44
CA ASN A 124 -8.27 34.93 -26.87
C ASN A 124 -9.71 35.01 -27.41
N ASN A 125 -10.67 34.41 -26.71
CA ASN A 125 -12.09 34.47 -27.07
C ASN A 125 -12.66 35.89 -27.00
N ALA A 126 -12.16 36.75 -26.09
CA ALA A 126 -12.55 38.15 -26.00
C ALA A 126 -11.99 39.02 -27.15
N GLY A 127 -10.79 38.72 -27.65
CA GLY A 127 -10.15 39.43 -28.76
C GLY A 127 -10.64 39.02 -30.16
N ILE A 128 -11.38 37.90 -30.26
CA ILE A 128 -11.99 37.41 -31.51
C ILE A 128 -13.40 38.03 -31.74
N LYS A 129 -13.99 38.70 -30.75
CA LYS A 129 -15.25 39.47 -30.90
C LYS A 129 -15.01 40.86 -31.49
#